data_AF-A0A944ZYI8-F1
#
_entry.id   AF-A0A944ZYI8-F1
#
_cell.length_a   1.000
_cell.length_b   1.000
_cell.length_c   1.000
_cell.angle_alpha   90.00
_cell.angle_beta   90.00
_cell.angle_gamma   90.00
#
_symmetry.space_group_name_H-M   'P 1'
#
loop_
_entity.id
_entity.type
_entity.pdbx_description
1 polymer ?
#
loop_
_entity_poly.entity_id
_entity_poly.type
_entity_poly.pdbx_seq_one_letter_code
_entity_poly.pdbx_strand_id
1 'polypeptide(L)'
;MQKLSLIFIGLLVSLPVHAAFIDSVNHVYSDSIDFVQQEGIVSGYADGTYKPDATINRAEFTKIVIGAQFDEGVIDDCLSGSTTLFSDVSSSDWFAKYVCKAKKQNIISGYSDGTFKPSGTINFAEASKIVSKAFLLPGADDIATGQWWEPYVNALRLRNAIPHAGMQPNDLVTRGQMARIIHRVQQPVLPSINTVIPLSSVEYTDYKEGVVGNGRSSVLFFHAAWCPYCIKNDERITEFFADPGPLFPVYSVYKVDYDTNKDLRSQFGVTMQDTFILMDDDGTELQKLTSPDENDLRYLLEAPPTAY
;
A
#
# COMPACT_ATOMS: atom_id res chain seq x y z
N MET A 1 -29.96 25.87 43.96
CA MET A 1 -29.37 25.05 42.88
C MET A 1 -29.53 25.83 41.58
N GLN A 2 -28.48 26.55 41.17
CA GLN A 2 -28.48 27.41 39.98
C GLN A 2 -27.86 26.59 38.84
N LYS A 3 -28.63 26.32 37.78
CA LYS A 3 -28.17 25.58 36.60
C LYS A 3 -27.14 26.43 35.86
N LEU A 4 -25.89 25.98 35.85
CA LEU A 4 -24.82 26.55 35.03
C LEU A 4 -25.02 26.05 33.59
N SER A 5 -25.53 26.92 32.71
CA SER A 5 -25.52 26.67 31.26
C SER A 5 -24.08 26.82 30.76
N LEU A 6 -23.47 25.71 30.32
CA LEU A 6 -22.25 25.77 29.51
C LEU A 6 -22.59 26.40 28.16
N ILE A 7 -22.07 27.60 27.91
CA ILE A 7 -22.04 28.20 26.59
C ILE A 7 -20.88 27.52 25.84
N PHE A 8 -21.21 26.64 24.90
CA PHE A 8 -20.26 26.11 23.92
C PHE A 8 -19.93 27.25 22.94
N ILE A 9 -18.86 27.99 23.21
CA ILE A 9 -18.28 28.92 22.23
C ILE A 9 -17.60 28.05 21.18
N GLY A 10 -18.32 27.72 20.10
CA GLY A 10 -17.75 27.08 18.93
C GLY A 10 -16.75 28.02 18.27
N LEU A 11 -15.45 27.83 18.56
CA LEU A 11 -14.38 28.50 17.84
C LEU A 11 -14.36 27.95 16.42
N LEU A 12 -14.92 28.70 15.47
CA LEU A 12 -14.80 28.42 14.04
C LEU A 12 -13.32 28.62 13.64
N VAL A 13 -12.55 27.55 13.67
CA VAL A 13 -11.20 27.53 13.10
C VAL A 13 -11.37 27.46 11.57
N SER A 14 -11.17 28.59 10.90
CA SER A 14 -11.06 28.66 9.44
C SER A 14 -9.77 27.95 9.03
N LEU A 15 -9.87 26.69 8.59
CA LEU A 15 -8.72 26.02 7.97
C LEU A 15 -8.42 26.70 6.62
N PRO A 16 -7.16 27.05 6.32
CA PRO A 16 -6.80 27.58 5.01
C PRO A 16 -7.06 26.50 3.95
N VAL A 17 -8.05 26.74 3.09
CA VAL A 17 -8.28 25.91 1.91
C VAL A 17 -7.15 26.21 0.92
N HIS A 18 -6.22 25.27 0.78
CA HIS A 18 -5.19 25.37 -0.24
C HIS A 18 -5.83 25.12 -1.62
N ALA A 19 -5.47 25.94 -2.60
CA ALA A 19 -5.85 25.67 -3.98
C ALA A 19 -5.14 24.40 -4.46
N ALA A 20 -5.88 23.50 -5.11
CA ALA A 20 -5.31 22.31 -5.73
C ALA A 20 -4.23 22.69 -6.76
N PHE A 21 -3.21 21.84 -6.90
CA PHE A 21 -2.14 22.07 -7.87
C PHE A 21 -2.66 21.95 -9.31
N ILE A 22 -2.26 22.89 -10.17
CA ILE A 22 -2.80 23.03 -11.53
C ILE A 22 -2.58 21.79 -12.41
N ASP A 23 -1.56 20.99 -12.11
CA ASP A 23 -1.15 19.79 -12.84
C ASP A 23 -1.64 18.49 -12.18
N SER A 24 -2.43 18.58 -11.11
CA SER A 24 -2.83 17.40 -10.30
C SER A 24 -4.33 17.16 -10.23
N VAL A 25 -5.17 18.13 -10.64
CA VAL A 25 -6.65 18.07 -10.50
C VAL A 25 -7.27 16.81 -11.09
N ASN A 26 -6.78 16.34 -12.23
CA ASN A 26 -7.30 15.13 -12.92
C ASN A 26 -6.31 13.95 -12.88
N HIS A 27 -5.32 14.00 -11.99
CA HIS A 27 -4.33 12.95 -11.88
C HIS A 27 -4.90 11.75 -11.11
N VAL A 28 -4.51 10.51 -11.43
CA VAL A 28 -4.93 9.28 -10.71
C VAL A 28 -4.57 9.26 -9.21
N TYR A 29 -3.78 10.23 -8.76
CA TYR A 29 -3.36 10.39 -7.36
C TYR A 29 -3.84 11.72 -6.77
N SER A 30 -4.79 12.42 -7.41
CA SER A 30 -5.32 13.73 -6.99
C SER A 30 -5.69 13.73 -5.51
N ASP A 31 -6.48 12.76 -5.05
CA ASP A 31 -6.96 12.71 -3.67
C ASP A 31 -5.80 12.57 -2.66
N SER A 32 -4.76 11.84 -3.04
CA SER A 32 -3.59 11.65 -2.18
C SER A 32 -2.67 12.86 -2.20
N ILE A 33 -2.59 13.56 -3.33
CA ILE A 33 -1.86 14.83 -3.48
C ILE A 33 -2.54 15.91 -2.65
N ASP A 34 -3.87 16.00 -2.73
CA ASP A 34 -4.69 16.91 -1.95
C ASP A 34 -4.54 16.63 -0.45
N PHE A 35 -4.54 15.35 -0.04
CA PHE A 35 -4.29 14.96 1.34
C PHE A 35 -2.93 15.47 1.85
N VAL A 36 -1.83 15.17 1.15
CA VAL A 36 -0.48 15.61 1.62
C VAL A 36 -0.30 17.12 1.57
N GLN A 37 -1.09 17.84 0.76
CA GLN A 37 -1.14 19.29 0.75
C GLN A 37 -1.91 19.83 1.96
N GLN A 38 -3.10 19.29 2.24
CA GLN A 38 -3.98 19.72 3.33
C GLN A 38 -3.35 19.45 4.71
N GLU A 39 -2.64 18.33 4.85
CA GLU A 39 -1.87 18.00 6.07
C GLU A 39 -0.57 18.82 6.19
N GLY A 40 -0.26 19.69 5.22
CA GLY A 40 0.95 20.52 5.24
C GLY A 40 2.26 19.73 5.04
N ILE A 41 2.18 18.47 4.62
CA ILE A 41 3.33 17.59 4.39
C ILE A 41 4.12 18.05 3.15
N VAL A 42 3.42 18.52 2.10
CA VAL A 42 4.04 19.03 0.87
C VAL A 42 3.39 20.34 0.42
N SER A 43 4.21 21.34 0.07
CA SER A 43 3.73 22.65 -0.40
C SER A 43 3.77 22.84 -1.93
N GLY A 44 4.31 21.88 -2.68
CA GLY A 44 4.51 21.98 -4.14
C GLY A 44 5.56 23.02 -4.54
N TYR A 45 5.49 23.49 -5.78
CA TYR A 45 6.41 24.47 -6.35
C TYR A 45 5.80 25.88 -6.39
N ALA A 46 6.66 26.91 -6.42
CA ALA A 46 6.25 28.31 -6.44
C ALA A 46 5.42 28.70 -7.69
N ASP A 47 5.48 27.89 -8.75
CA ASP A 47 4.69 28.05 -9.98
C ASP A 47 3.27 27.44 -9.87
N GLY A 48 2.90 26.90 -8.70
CA GLY A 48 1.59 26.29 -8.46
C GLY A 48 1.48 24.82 -8.91
N THR A 49 2.59 24.19 -9.30
CA THR A 49 2.63 22.78 -9.71
C THR A 49 3.03 21.84 -8.57
N TYR A 50 2.68 20.56 -8.71
CA TYR A 50 3.15 19.47 -7.84
C TYR A 50 4.16 18.55 -8.51
N LYS A 51 4.06 18.39 -9.83
CA LYS A 51 4.81 17.46 -10.69
C LYS A 51 4.62 15.99 -10.30
N PRO A 52 3.38 15.45 -10.35
CA PRO A 52 3.07 14.12 -9.83
C PRO A 52 3.83 12.99 -10.55
N ASP A 53 4.13 13.14 -11.84
CA ASP A 53 4.86 12.15 -12.64
C ASP A 53 6.38 12.25 -12.53
N ALA A 54 6.91 13.31 -11.90
CA ALA A 54 8.34 13.44 -11.70
C ALA A 54 8.82 12.42 -10.67
N THR A 55 9.94 11.74 -10.96
CA THR A 55 10.59 10.88 -9.99
C THR A 55 11.14 11.70 -8.82
N ILE A 56 11.18 11.08 -7.64
CA ILE A 56 11.65 11.75 -6.41
C ILE A 56 13.01 11.19 -5.99
N ASN A 57 13.90 12.09 -5.55
CA ASN A 57 15.19 11.64 -5.02
C ASN A 57 15.08 11.19 -3.56
N ARG A 58 16.08 10.44 -3.13
CA ARG A 58 16.11 9.79 -1.81
C ARG A 58 16.15 10.78 -0.65
N ALA A 59 16.80 11.94 -0.82
CA ALA A 59 16.79 13.02 0.18
C ALA A 59 15.41 13.67 0.34
N GLU A 60 14.75 14.00 -0.77
CA GLU A 60 13.39 14.56 -0.77
C GLU A 60 12.40 13.59 -0.14
N PHE A 61 12.42 12.32 -0.55
CA PHE A 61 11.55 11.29 0.00
C PHE A 61 11.75 11.12 1.51
N THR A 62 13.01 11.05 1.96
CA THR A 62 13.33 10.91 3.38
C THR A 62 12.89 12.14 4.18
N LYS A 63 13.12 13.37 3.67
CA LYS A 63 12.63 14.59 4.31
C LYS A 63 11.12 14.53 4.51
N ILE A 64 10.37 14.19 3.46
CA ILE A 64 8.91 14.20 3.48
C ILE A 64 8.38 13.17 4.48
N VAL A 65 8.86 11.92 4.43
CA VAL A 65 8.38 10.87 5.35
C VAL A 65 8.72 11.17 6.80
N ILE A 66 9.94 11.66 7.07
CA ILE A 66 10.35 11.98 8.44
C ILE A 66 9.61 13.21 8.97
N GLY A 67 9.41 14.24 8.13
CA GLY A 67 8.62 15.42 8.51
C GLY A 67 7.14 15.11 8.73
N ALA A 68 6.57 14.14 8.02
CA ALA A 68 5.19 13.69 8.22
C ALA A 68 4.98 12.92 9.54
N GLN A 69 6.06 12.38 10.13
CA GLN A 69 5.96 11.44 11.25
C GLN A 69 6.53 12.01 12.57
N PHE A 70 7.49 12.93 12.51
CA PHE A 70 8.17 13.44 13.69
C PHE A 70 8.03 14.95 13.79
N ASP A 71 7.87 15.44 15.03
CA ASP A 71 7.87 16.88 15.30
C ASP A 71 9.18 17.55 14.88
N GLU A 72 9.08 18.73 14.27
CA GLU A 72 10.22 19.48 13.73
C GLU A 72 11.29 19.75 14.80
N GLY A 73 10.90 20.05 16.05
CA GLY A 73 11.85 20.25 17.14
C GLY A 73 12.67 19.00 17.47
N VAL A 74 12.07 17.80 17.36
CA VAL A 74 12.77 16.53 17.57
C VAL A 74 13.71 16.20 16.40
N ILE A 75 13.36 16.66 15.19
CA ILE A 75 14.21 16.52 14.00
C ILE A 75 15.43 17.44 14.13
N ASP A 76 15.23 18.70 14.51
CA ASP A 76 16.28 19.72 14.67
C ASP A 76 17.34 19.30 15.70
N ASP A 77 16.92 18.71 16.82
CA ASP A 77 17.81 18.23 17.88
C ASP A 77 18.79 17.13 17.44
N CYS A 78 18.54 16.47 16.31
CA CYS A 78 19.39 15.37 15.88
C CYS A 78 20.83 15.83 15.56
N LEU A 79 20.99 16.98 14.91
CA LEU A 79 22.30 17.50 14.50
C LEU A 79 23.11 18.06 15.67
N SER A 80 22.46 18.38 16.79
CA SER A 80 23.12 18.82 18.04
C SER A 80 23.79 17.65 18.79
N GLY A 81 23.50 16.39 18.41
CA GLY A 81 24.08 15.19 19.01
C GLY A 81 25.35 14.69 18.32
N SER A 82 25.94 13.62 18.85
CA SER A 82 27.15 12.97 18.28
C SER A 82 26.84 11.97 17.17
N THR A 83 25.71 12.08 16.47
CA THR A 83 25.33 11.12 15.41
C THR A 83 26.23 11.29 14.19
N THR A 84 27.07 10.29 13.91
CA THR A 84 27.89 10.26 12.69
C THR A 84 27.00 10.14 11.47
N LEU A 85 27.04 11.14 10.59
CA LEU A 85 26.32 11.15 9.31
C LEU A 85 26.95 10.18 8.30
N PHE A 86 26.32 10.03 7.13
CA PHE A 86 26.91 9.29 6.01
C PHE A 86 28.03 10.11 5.36
N SER A 87 28.97 9.46 4.68
CA SER A 87 30.16 10.13 4.12
C SER A 87 29.85 11.19 3.06
N ASP A 88 28.69 11.11 2.44
CA ASP A 88 28.15 12.01 1.41
C ASP A 88 27.04 12.92 1.94
N VAL A 89 26.94 13.10 3.26
CA VAL A 89 25.96 13.99 3.91
C VAL A 89 26.68 14.96 4.84
N SER A 90 26.66 16.24 4.48
CA SER A 90 27.16 17.33 5.30
C SER A 90 26.07 17.82 6.26
N SER A 91 26.45 18.28 7.46
CA SER A 91 25.49 18.83 8.43
C SER A 91 24.79 20.11 7.95
N SER A 92 25.36 20.80 6.95
CA SER A 92 24.78 21.96 6.29
C SER A 92 23.80 21.63 5.17
N ASP A 93 23.66 20.36 4.78
CA ASP A 93 22.72 19.99 3.72
C ASP A 93 21.28 20.18 4.22
N TRP A 94 20.39 20.70 3.37
CA TRP A 94 19.00 20.99 3.74
C TRP A 94 18.23 19.76 4.23
N PHE A 95 18.67 18.55 3.85
CA PHE A 95 18.09 17.28 4.26
C PHE A 95 18.81 16.64 5.47
N ALA A 96 19.94 17.19 5.92
CA ALA A 96 20.85 16.53 6.87
C ALA A 96 20.15 16.13 8.18
N LYS A 97 19.31 17.02 8.72
CA LYS A 97 18.56 16.76 9.97
C LYS A 97 17.57 15.60 9.85
N TYR A 98 16.89 15.48 8.71
CA TYR A 98 15.96 14.39 8.44
C TYR A 98 16.70 13.06 8.27
N VAL A 99 17.82 13.06 7.56
CA VAL A 99 18.70 11.89 7.41
C VAL A 99 19.30 11.47 8.76
N CYS A 100 19.74 12.42 9.58
CA CYS A 100 20.21 12.17 10.94
C CYS A 100 19.12 11.46 11.75
N LYS A 101 17.90 12.02 11.76
CA LYS A 101 16.77 11.48 12.52
C LYS A 101 16.43 10.07 12.04
N ALA A 102 16.32 9.87 10.73
CA ALA A 102 16.06 8.57 10.13
C ALA A 102 17.13 7.53 10.51
N LYS A 103 18.41 7.90 10.47
CA LYS A 103 19.53 7.03 10.85
C LYS A 103 19.47 6.68 12.34
N LYS A 104 19.26 7.67 13.21
CA LYS A 104 19.18 7.50 14.67
C LYS A 104 18.01 6.59 15.09
N GLN A 105 16.92 6.58 14.33
CA GLN A 105 15.76 5.70 14.55
C GLN A 105 15.88 4.35 13.84
N ASN A 106 17.03 4.04 13.22
CA ASN A 106 17.25 2.82 12.42
C ASN A 106 16.27 2.64 11.25
N ILE A 107 15.66 3.73 10.76
CA ILE A 107 14.79 3.75 9.57
C ILE A 107 15.64 3.56 8.32
N ILE A 108 16.81 4.21 8.27
CA ILE A 108 17.80 4.06 7.19
C ILE A 108 19.14 3.57 7.72
N SER A 109 19.82 2.76 6.93
CA SER A 109 21.16 2.22 7.25
C SER A 109 22.25 2.71 6.29
N GLY A 110 21.87 3.39 5.20
CA GLY A 110 22.77 3.72 4.10
C GLY A 110 23.13 2.49 3.25
N TYR A 111 24.07 2.68 2.32
CA TYR A 111 24.63 1.62 1.50
C TYR A 111 25.90 1.04 2.16
N SER A 112 26.36 -0.11 1.66
CA SER A 112 27.54 -0.80 2.18
C SER A 112 28.84 0.00 2.03
N ASP A 113 28.87 0.96 1.11
CA ASP A 113 29.99 1.91 0.91
C ASP A 113 29.98 3.08 1.93
N GLY A 114 29.04 3.10 2.86
CA GLY A 114 28.91 4.15 3.89
C GLY A 114 28.19 5.41 3.43
N THR A 115 27.61 5.42 2.23
CA THR A 115 26.89 6.56 1.65
C THR A 115 25.38 6.49 1.86
N PHE A 116 24.70 7.62 1.68
CA PHE A 116 23.25 7.76 1.66
C PHE A 116 22.67 7.91 0.24
N LYS A 117 23.44 8.45 -0.69
CA LYS A 117 23.08 8.77 -2.09
C LYS A 117 21.89 9.73 -2.20
N PRO A 118 21.98 10.96 -1.63
CA PRO A 118 20.85 11.87 -1.50
C PRO A 118 20.20 12.26 -2.84
N SER A 119 20.99 12.44 -3.90
CA SER A 119 20.50 12.82 -5.23
C SER A 119 20.00 11.65 -6.08
N GLY A 120 20.24 10.41 -5.64
CA GLY A 120 19.77 9.22 -6.35
C GLY A 120 18.23 9.14 -6.31
N THR A 121 17.62 8.79 -7.44
CA THR A 121 16.18 8.49 -7.46
C THR A 121 15.89 7.27 -6.60
N ILE A 122 14.88 7.38 -5.73
CA ILE A 122 14.52 6.28 -4.83
C ILE A 122 13.72 5.21 -5.59
N ASN A 123 14.03 3.93 -5.32
CA ASN A 123 13.23 2.81 -5.79
C ASN A 123 12.16 2.41 -4.77
N PHE A 124 11.21 1.58 -5.21
CA PHE A 124 10.07 1.17 -4.40
C PHE A 124 10.46 0.38 -3.15
N ALA A 125 11.48 -0.49 -3.23
CA ALA A 125 12.00 -1.25 -2.10
C ALA A 125 12.50 -0.34 -0.97
N GLU A 126 13.30 0.66 -1.34
CA GLU A 126 13.84 1.64 -0.40
C GLU A 126 12.77 2.55 0.18
N ALA A 127 11.83 3.00 -0.66
CA ALA A 127 10.68 3.78 -0.23
C ALA A 127 9.82 3.00 0.78
N SER A 128 9.55 1.72 0.49
CA SER A 128 8.79 0.81 1.34
C SER A 128 9.43 0.66 2.71
N LYS A 129 10.76 0.46 2.76
CA LYS A 129 11.49 0.40 4.04
C LYS A 129 11.39 1.68 4.84
N ILE A 130 11.63 2.82 4.20
CA ILE A 130 11.62 4.12 4.89
C ILE A 130 10.24 4.40 5.49
N VAL A 131 9.17 4.23 4.71
CA VAL A 131 7.79 4.47 5.17
C VAL A 131 7.41 3.47 6.25
N SER A 132 7.61 2.18 6.00
CA SER A 132 7.15 1.13 6.93
C SER A 132 7.80 1.25 8.30
N LYS A 133 9.10 1.59 8.35
CA LYS A 133 9.80 1.82 9.61
C LYS A 133 9.44 3.14 10.26
N ALA A 134 9.26 4.21 9.50
CA ALA A 134 8.88 5.51 10.06
C ALA A 134 7.51 5.43 10.75
N PHE A 135 6.52 4.83 10.10
CA PHE A 135 5.15 4.70 10.60
C PHE A 135 4.91 3.44 11.45
N LEU A 136 5.98 2.70 11.80
CA LEU A 136 5.93 1.48 12.63
C LEU A 136 4.87 0.48 12.14
N LEU A 137 4.83 0.24 10.83
CA LEU A 137 3.85 -0.66 10.25
C LEU A 137 4.06 -2.10 10.76
N PRO A 138 3.00 -2.84 11.11
CA PRO A 138 3.11 -4.23 11.53
C PRO A 138 3.84 -5.09 10.49
N GLY A 139 4.77 -5.92 10.96
CA GLY A 139 5.57 -6.83 10.13
C GLY A 139 6.78 -6.18 9.44
N ALA A 140 6.98 -4.86 9.56
CA ALA A 140 8.06 -4.16 8.86
C ALA A 140 9.47 -4.58 9.28
N ASP A 141 9.69 -5.20 10.43
CA ASP A 141 11.01 -5.66 10.87
C ASP A 141 11.08 -7.18 11.10
N ASP A 142 10.12 -7.91 10.53
CA ASP A 142 10.16 -9.36 10.54
C ASP A 142 11.38 -9.86 9.75
N ILE A 143 11.93 -11.01 10.17
CA ILE A 143 13.07 -11.60 9.48
C ILE A 143 12.61 -11.96 8.07
N ALA A 144 13.18 -11.28 7.07
CA ALA A 144 12.95 -11.62 5.67
C ALA A 144 13.33 -13.08 5.44
N THR A 145 12.38 -13.88 4.96
CA THR A 145 12.63 -15.27 4.54
C THR A 145 13.22 -15.32 3.13
N GLY A 146 13.21 -14.20 2.40
CA GLY A 146 13.85 -14.02 1.10
C GLY A 146 14.59 -12.69 0.97
N GLN A 147 14.00 -11.76 0.22
CA GLN A 147 14.66 -10.50 -0.13
C GLN A 147 14.56 -9.49 1.01
N TRP A 148 15.60 -8.68 1.22
CA TRP A 148 15.65 -7.73 2.35
C TRP A 148 14.47 -6.74 2.40
N TRP A 149 13.87 -6.43 1.25
CA TRP A 149 12.80 -5.44 1.12
C TRP A 149 11.40 -6.00 1.40
N GLU A 150 11.30 -7.33 1.47
CA GLU A 150 10.05 -8.08 1.48
C GLU A 150 9.14 -7.77 2.68
N PRO A 151 9.63 -7.70 3.94
CA PRO A 151 8.77 -7.35 5.08
C PRO A 151 8.14 -5.96 4.93
N TYR A 152 8.89 -5.03 4.33
CA TYR A 152 8.44 -3.65 4.14
C TYR A 152 7.40 -3.51 3.02
N VAL A 153 7.60 -4.21 1.90
CA VAL A 153 6.61 -4.23 0.81
C VAL A 153 5.33 -4.90 1.28
N ASN A 154 5.43 -5.98 2.05
CA ASN A 154 4.28 -6.64 2.68
C ASN A 154 3.53 -5.73 3.64
N ALA A 155 4.25 -4.97 4.47
CA ALA A 155 3.63 -3.99 5.38
C ALA A 155 2.83 -2.92 4.62
N LEU A 156 3.33 -2.41 3.49
CA LEU A 156 2.55 -1.51 2.63
C LEU A 156 1.33 -2.20 2.00
N ARG A 157 1.44 -3.47 1.61
CA ARG A 157 0.34 -4.24 1.04
C ARG A 157 -0.83 -4.40 2.02
N LEU A 158 -0.54 -4.72 3.27
CA LEU A 158 -1.53 -4.80 4.35
C LEU A 158 -2.22 -3.45 4.66
N ARG A 159 -1.65 -2.35 4.17
CA ARG A 159 -2.21 -0.98 4.28
C ARG A 159 -2.87 -0.50 2.99
N ASN A 160 -2.96 -1.34 1.96
CA ASN A 160 -3.36 -0.93 0.61
C ASN A 160 -2.58 0.31 0.11
N ALA A 161 -1.29 0.36 0.45
CA ALA A 161 -0.41 1.50 0.21
C ALA A 161 0.51 1.29 -1.00
N ILE A 162 0.38 0.17 -1.74
CA ILE A 162 1.09 -0.01 -3.02
C ILE A 162 0.44 0.89 -4.08
N PRO A 163 1.19 1.77 -4.76
CA PRO A 163 0.63 2.77 -5.67
C PRO A 163 -0.19 2.25 -6.85
N HIS A 164 0.17 1.10 -7.42
CA HIS A 164 -0.59 0.43 -8.48
C HIS A 164 -0.27 -1.06 -8.50
N ALA A 165 -1.15 -1.85 -9.13
CA ALA A 165 -0.89 -3.25 -9.39
C ALA A 165 0.38 -3.41 -10.23
N GLY A 166 1.26 -4.32 -9.81
CA GLY A 166 2.49 -4.63 -10.54
C GLY A 166 3.71 -3.78 -10.30
N MET A 167 3.65 -2.84 -9.37
CA MET A 167 4.84 -2.12 -8.92
C MET A 167 5.89 -3.10 -8.38
N GLN A 168 7.07 -3.09 -9.00
CA GLN A 168 8.19 -3.95 -8.65
C GLN A 168 9.14 -3.24 -7.68
N PRO A 169 9.90 -3.99 -6.86
CA PRO A 169 10.83 -3.42 -5.87
C PRO A 169 11.87 -2.45 -6.44
N ASN A 170 12.30 -2.66 -7.68
CA ASN A 170 13.31 -1.82 -8.35
C ASN A 170 12.70 -0.63 -9.11
N ASP A 171 11.38 -0.53 -9.22
CA ASP A 171 10.73 0.57 -9.92
C ASP A 171 11.01 1.89 -9.20
N LEU A 172 11.25 2.94 -9.98
CA LEU A 172 11.49 4.28 -9.45
C LEU A 172 10.16 4.89 -8.98
N VAL A 173 10.20 5.60 -7.87
CA VAL A 173 8.99 6.20 -7.28
C VAL A 173 8.78 7.62 -7.81
N THR A 174 7.56 7.92 -8.25
CA THR A 174 7.13 9.29 -8.59
C THR A 174 6.57 10.04 -7.38
N ARG A 175 6.49 11.37 -7.47
CA ARG A 175 5.91 12.21 -6.42
C ARG A 175 4.45 11.86 -6.14
N GLY A 176 3.65 11.57 -7.17
CA GLY A 176 2.26 11.14 -7.01
C GLY A 176 2.14 9.78 -6.31
N GLN A 177 3.02 8.83 -6.67
CA GLN A 177 3.08 7.52 -5.99
C GLN A 177 3.50 7.66 -4.52
N MET A 178 4.48 8.52 -4.22
CA MET A 178 4.85 8.88 -2.84
C MET A 178 3.65 9.44 -2.07
N ALA A 179 2.90 10.39 -2.66
CA ALA A 179 1.71 10.95 -2.01
C ALA A 179 0.71 9.85 -1.66
N ARG A 180 0.46 8.91 -2.58
CA ARG A 180 -0.41 7.76 -2.35
C ARG A 180 0.07 6.86 -1.22
N ILE A 181 1.36 6.55 -1.16
CA ILE A 181 1.94 5.72 -0.08
C ILE A 181 1.69 6.41 1.28
N ILE A 182 2.06 7.69 1.41
CA ILE A 182 1.92 8.45 2.67
C ILE A 182 0.46 8.57 3.08
N HIS A 183 -0.42 8.94 2.14
CA HIS A 183 -1.85 9.05 2.39
C HIS A 183 -2.40 7.74 2.95
N ARG A 184 -2.13 6.60 2.31
CA ARG A 184 -2.67 5.29 2.71
C ARG A 184 -2.15 4.80 4.05
N VAL A 185 -0.86 5.01 4.37
CA VAL A 185 -0.31 4.54 5.66
C VAL A 185 -0.78 5.37 6.85
N GLN A 186 -1.20 6.61 6.63
CA GLN A 186 -1.73 7.50 7.67
C GLN A 186 -3.25 7.40 7.84
N GLN A 187 -3.97 6.78 6.89
CA GLN A 187 -5.39 6.51 7.09
C GLN A 187 -5.57 5.48 8.22
N PRO A 188 -6.61 5.66 9.06
CA PRO A 188 -6.98 4.63 10.00
C PRO A 188 -7.25 3.35 9.20
N VAL A 189 -6.69 2.25 9.68
CA VAL A 189 -7.10 0.93 9.25
C VAL A 189 -8.60 0.87 9.53
N LEU A 190 -9.44 0.73 8.49
CA LEU A 190 -10.88 0.58 8.69
C LEU A 190 -11.09 -0.51 9.75
N PRO A 191 -12.02 -0.32 10.72
CA PRO A 191 -12.28 -1.31 11.75
C PRO A 191 -13.00 -2.52 11.14
N SER A 192 -12.24 -3.33 10.40
CA SER A 192 -12.58 -4.67 9.91
C SER A 192 -11.34 -5.56 9.81
N ILE A 193 -10.22 -5.22 10.47
CA ILE A 193 -9.01 -6.07 10.50
C ILE A 193 -8.22 -5.94 11.82
N ASN A 194 -8.91 -5.90 12.96
CA ASN A 194 -8.27 -6.12 14.27
C ASN A 194 -8.13 -7.61 14.63
N THR A 195 -8.28 -8.50 13.64
CA THR A 195 -7.72 -9.83 13.72
C THR A 195 -6.53 -9.86 12.78
N VAL A 196 -5.35 -10.06 13.34
CA VAL A 196 -4.30 -10.81 12.63
C VAL A 196 -5.03 -12.02 12.06
N ILE A 197 -5.32 -12.03 10.77
CA ILE A 197 -5.86 -13.21 10.09
C ILE A 197 -4.75 -14.24 10.28
N PRO A 198 -4.90 -15.25 11.15
CA PRO A 198 -3.90 -16.29 11.21
C PRO A 198 -3.88 -16.92 9.82
N LEU A 199 -2.68 -17.14 9.29
CA LEU A 199 -2.41 -17.74 7.98
C LEU A 199 -3.25 -19.02 7.71
N SER A 200 -3.78 -19.63 8.77
CA SER A 200 -4.69 -20.77 8.78
C SER A 200 -6.16 -20.49 8.42
N SER A 201 -6.53 -19.36 7.81
CA SER A 201 -7.95 -18.98 7.62
C SER A 201 -8.37 -18.52 6.22
N VAL A 202 -7.44 -18.59 5.27
CA VAL A 202 -7.71 -18.47 3.84
C VAL A 202 -7.41 -19.82 3.19
N GLU A 203 -8.29 -20.27 2.30
CA GLU A 203 -8.21 -21.61 1.72
C GLU A 203 -8.50 -21.59 0.22
N TYR A 204 -7.95 -22.57 -0.49
CA TYR A 204 -8.39 -22.92 -1.85
C TYR A 204 -9.17 -24.23 -1.80
N THR A 205 -10.49 -24.15 -1.97
CA THR A 205 -11.37 -25.30 -1.85
C THR A 205 -12.50 -25.27 -2.88
N ASP A 206 -13.21 -26.39 -3.06
CA ASP A 206 -14.40 -26.42 -3.89
C ASP A 206 -15.51 -25.53 -3.31
N TYR A 207 -16.21 -24.83 -4.20
CA TYR A 207 -17.33 -23.97 -3.86
C TYR A 207 -18.45 -24.73 -3.13
N LYS A 208 -18.97 -24.10 -2.09
CA LYS A 208 -20.17 -24.52 -1.35
C LYS A 208 -21.10 -23.33 -1.19
N GLU A 209 -22.40 -23.58 -1.19
CA GLU A 209 -23.37 -22.53 -0.94
C GLU A 209 -23.14 -21.88 0.45
N GLY A 210 -23.25 -20.55 0.52
CA GLY A 210 -23.04 -19.77 1.74
C GLY A 210 -21.61 -19.26 1.98
N VAL A 211 -20.65 -19.53 1.08
CA VAL A 211 -19.30 -18.94 1.16
C VAL A 211 -19.22 -17.50 0.65
N VAL A 212 -20.27 -17.04 -0.05
CA VAL A 212 -20.40 -15.67 -0.57
C VAL A 212 -21.25 -14.83 0.37
N GLY A 213 -20.84 -13.59 0.64
CA GLY A 213 -21.57 -12.67 1.52
C GLY A 213 -21.50 -13.06 3.00
N ASN A 214 -20.43 -13.74 3.41
CA ASN A 214 -20.24 -14.21 4.79
C ASN A 214 -19.46 -13.21 5.67
N GLY A 215 -19.37 -11.95 5.25
CA GLY A 215 -18.57 -10.93 5.92
C GLY A 215 -17.07 -11.02 5.58
N ARG A 216 -16.69 -11.72 4.50
CA ARG A 216 -15.30 -11.80 4.01
C ARG A 216 -15.23 -11.73 2.50
N SER A 217 -14.31 -10.92 1.99
CA SER A 217 -13.94 -10.91 0.58
C SER A 217 -13.37 -12.26 0.15
N SER A 218 -13.73 -12.69 -1.05
CA SER A 218 -13.31 -13.99 -1.60
C SER A 218 -13.23 -13.95 -3.12
N VAL A 219 -12.57 -14.94 -3.69
CA VAL A 219 -12.47 -15.11 -5.15
C VAL A 219 -13.26 -16.35 -5.56
N LEU A 220 -14.17 -16.22 -6.53
CA LEU A 220 -14.74 -17.37 -7.24
C LEU A 220 -13.89 -17.67 -8.46
N PHE A 221 -13.40 -18.89 -8.58
CA PHE A 221 -12.77 -19.40 -9.79
C PHE A 221 -13.74 -20.35 -10.48
N PHE A 222 -14.44 -19.87 -11.51
CA PHE A 222 -15.20 -20.74 -12.39
C PHE A 222 -14.23 -21.57 -13.20
N HIS A 223 -14.35 -22.88 -13.09
CA HIS A 223 -13.43 -23.87 -13.63
C HIS A 223 -14.21 -25.01 -14.28
N ALA A 224 -13.82 -25.40 -15.50
CA ALA A 224 -14.29 -26.63 -16.14
C ALA A 224 -13.18 -27.67 -16.25
N ALA A 225 -13.45 -28.92 -15.87
CA ALA A 225 -12.44 -29.99 -15.88
C ALA A 225 -11.94 -30.36 -17.28
N TRP A 226 -12.67 -30.03 -18.35
CA TRP A 226 -12.27 -30.26 -19.74
C TRP A 226 -11.47 -29.10 -20.34
N CYS A 227 -11.32 -27.99 -19.63
CA CYS A 227 -10.70 -26.76 -20.14
C CYS A 227 -9.20 -26.71 -19.82
N PRO A 228 -8.31 -26.68 -20.83
CA PRO A 228 -6.87 -26.70 -20.60
C PRO A 228 -6.34 -25.50 -19.80
N TYR A 229 -6.85 -24.29 -20.06
CA TYR A 229 -6.46 -23.09 -19.32
C TYR A 229 -6.90 -23.15 -17.85
N CYS A 230 -8.08 -23.72 -17.61
CA CYS A 230 -8.64 -23.90 -16.27
C CYS A 230 -7.80 -24.87 -15.44
N ILE A 231 -7.39 -26.00 -16.04
CA ILE A 231 -6.49 -26.97 -15.39
C ILE A 231 -5.16 -26.30 -15.05
N LYS A 232 -4.59 -25.51 -15.98
CA LYS A 232 -3.32 -24.82 -15.74
C LYS A 232 -3.42 -23.78 -14.62
N ASN A 233 -4.51 -23.02 -14.58
CA ASN A 233 -4.74 -22.02 -13.54
C ASN A 233 -5.07 -22.66 -12.18
N ASP A 234 -5.75 -23.81 -12.17
CA ASP A 234 -5.97 -24.65 -10.99
C ASP A 234 -4.66 -25.14 -10.36
N GLU A 235 -3.72 -25.61 -11.19
CA GLU A 235 -2.36 -25.99 -10.75
C GLU A 235 -1.64 -24.79 -10.12
N ARG A 236 -1.67 -23.62 -10.77
CA ARG A 236 -1.04 -22.39 -10.26
C ARG A 236 -1.58 -21.95 -8.91
N ILE A 237 -2.90 -21.98 -8.72
CA ILE A 237 -3.53 -21.62 -7.43
C ILE A 237 -3.15 -22.66 -6.38
N THR A 238 -3.15 -23.94 -6.73
CA THR A 238 -2.74 -25.02 -5.82
C THR A 238 -1.29 -24.83 -5.36
N GLU A 239 -0.37 -24.53 -6.27
CA GLU A 239 1.02 -24.22 -5.96
C GLU A 239 1.13 -22.99 -5.07
N PHE A 240 0.40 -21.91 -5.38
CA PHE A 240 0.36 -20.69 -4.57
C PHE A 240 -0.12 -20.93 -3.14
N PHE A 241 -1.14 -21.75 -2.92
CA PHE A 241 -1.62 -22.07 -1.56
C PHE A 241 -0.72 -23.09 -0.83
N ALA A 242 0.03 -23.91 -1.55
CA ALA A 242 0.97 -24.87 -0.96
C ALA A 242 2.28 -24.22 -0.52
N ASP A 243 2.79 -23.27 -1.30
CA ASP A 243 3.97 -22.46 -1.00
C ASP A 243 3.73 -21.00 -1.44
N PRO A 244 3.02 -20.19 -0.64
CA PRO A 244 2.76 -18.79 -0.94
C PRO A 244 4.03 -17.92 -0.93
N GLY A 245 5.18 -18.51 -0.57
CA GLY A 245 6.43 -17.78 -0.40
C GLY A 245 6.27 -16.63 0.61
N PRO A 246 6.86 -15.46 0.33
CA PRO A 246 6.70 -14.24 1.14
C PRO A 246 5.28 -13.70 1.30
N LEU A 247 4.39 -14.09 0.39
CA LEU A 247 3.19 -13.34 0.07
C LEU A 247 1.98 -14.13 0.54
N PHE A 248 1.36 -13.72 1.64
CA PHE A 248 0.19 -14.45 2.13
C PHE A 248 -1.02 -14.24 1.21
N PRO A 249 -1.82 -15.31 0.94
CA PRO A 249 -3.11 -15.14 0.27
C PRO A 249 -3.96 -14.16 1.07
N VAL A 250 -4.55 -13.18 0.39
CA VAL A 250 -5.45 -12.22 1.04
C VAL A 250 -6.92 -12.65 0.94
N TYR A 251 -7.22 -13.61 0.06
CA TYR A 251 -8.56 -14.11 -0.20
C TYR A 251 -8.61 -15.63 -0.13
N SER A 252 -9.73 -16.18 0.38
CA SER A 252 -10.08 -17.57 0.04
C SER A 252 -10.50 -17.64 -1.41
N VAL A 253 -10.10 -18.71 -2.09
CA VAL A 253 -10.48 -18.98 -3.47
C VAL A 253 -11.42 -20.18 -3.46
N TYR A 254 -12.58 -20.04 -4.09
CA TYR A 254 -13.57 -21.10 -4.20
C TYR A 254 -13.69 -21.55 -5.65
N LYS A 255 -13.31 -22.81 -5.90
CA LYS A 255 -13.39 -23.44 -7.20
C LYS A 255 -14.84 -23.79 -7.52
N VAL A 256 -15.45 -23.05 -8.43
CA VAL A 256 -16.82 -23.25 -8.88
C VAL A 256 -16.81 -24.13 -10.14
N ASP A 257 -17.48 -25.28 -10.10
CA ASP A 257 -17.68 -26.08 -11.30
C ASP A 257 -18.57 -25.33 -12.30
N TYR A 258 -17.96 -24.92 -13.42
CA TYR A 258 -18.60 -24.13 -14.48
C TYR A 258 -19.74 -24.87 -15.19
N ASP A 259 -19.67 -26.18 -15.31
CA ASP A 259 -20.67 -26.95 -16.07
C ASP A 259 -21.96 -27.16 -15.26
N THR A 260 -21.82 -27.27 -13.94
CA THR A 260 -22.93 -27.59 -13.03
C THR A 260 -23.53 -26.37 -12.33
N ASN A 261 -22.74 -25.34 -11.98
CA ASN A 261 -23.22 -24.16 -11.24
C ASN A 261 -23.83 -23.07 -12.13
N LYS A 262 -24.90 -23.43 -12.87
CA LYS A 262 -25.53 -22.55 -13.87
C LYS A 262 -26.13 -21.27 -13.28
N ASP A 263 -26.69 -21.35 -12.08
CA ASP A 263 -27.33 -20.20 -11.43
C ASP A 263 -26.31 -19.14 -11.03
N LEU A 264 -25.20 -19.56 -10.42
CA LEU A 264 -24.11 -18.66 -10.01
C LEU A 264 -23.44 -18.02 -11.24
N ARG A 265 -23.28 -18.77 -12.34
CA ARG A 265 -22.82 -18.18 -13.61
C ARG A 265 -23.79 -17.13 -14.12
N SER A 266 -25.09 -17.42 -14.09
CA SER A 266 -26.10 -16.46 -14.55
C SER A 266 -26.12 -15.21 -13.68
N GLN A 267 -25.98 -15.36 -12.36
CA GLN A 267 -25.92 -14.26 -11.39
C GLN A 267 -24.79 -13.29 -11.70
N PHE A 268 -23.59 -13.81 -11.98
CA PHE A 268 -22.40 -12.99 -12.24
C PHE A 268 -22.10 -12.78 -13.73
N GLY A 269 -23.00 -13.19 -14.63
CA GLY A 269 -22.80 -13.04 -16.08
C GLY A 269 -21.57 -13.77 -16.62
N VAL A 270 -21.21 -14.92 -16.05
CA VAL A 270 -20.04 -15.71 -16.46
C VAL A 270 -20.35 -16.54 -17.70
N THR A 271 -19.70 -16.20 -18.80
CA THR A 271 -19.84 -16.90 -20.10
C THR A 271 -18.63 -17.75 -20.48
N MET A 272 -17.57 -17.71 -19.69
CA MET A 272 -16.32 -18.44 -19.93
C MET A 272 -15.88 -19.18 -18.67
N GLN A 273 -15.40 -20.40 -18.88
CA GLN A 273 -15.04 -21.35 -17.84
C GLN A 273 -13.71 -21.12 -17.16
N ASP A 274 -12.94 -20.10 -17.56
CA ASP A 274 -11.68 -19.67 -16.94
C ASP A 274 -11.89 -18.23 -16.45
N THR A 275 -12.81 -18.06 -15.50
CA THR A 275 -13.23 -16.73 -15.02
C THR A 275 -13.06 -16.64 -13.52
N PHE A 276 -12.44 -15.55 -13.09
CA PHE A 276 -12.22 -15.22 -11.69
C PHE A 276 -13.05 -14.01 -11.31
N ILE A 277 -13.70 -14.06 -10.16
CA ILE A 277 -14.49 -12.95 -9.63
C ILE A 277 -14.03 -12.67 -8.22
N LEU A 278 -13.43 -11.51 -8.00
CA LEU A 278 -13.21 -10.98 -6.67
C LEU A 278 -14.49 -10.35 -6.16
N MET A 279 -14.87 -10.71 -4.94
CA MET A 279 -16.05 -10.19 -4.27
C MET A 279 -15.67 -9.50 -2.96
N ASP A 280 -16.48 -8.52 -2.56
CA ASP A 280 -16.41 -7.93 -1.23
C ASP A 280 -17.02 -8.86 -0.16
N ASP A 281 -17.09 -8.37 1.07
CA ASP A 281 -17.62 -9.06 2.23
C ASP A 281 -19.14 -9.30 2.20
N ASP A 282 -19.87 -8.50 1.43
CA ASP A 282 -21.31 -8.64 1.18
C ASP A 282 -21.62 -9.53 -0.04
N GLY A 283 -20.59 -9.99 -0.77
CA GLY A 283 -20.72 -10.83 -1.95
C GLY A 283 -20.96 -10.05 -3.26
N THR A 284 -20.68 -8.75 -3.26
CA THR A 284 -20.72 -7.89 -4.45
C THR A 284 -19.46 -8.08 -5.27
N GLU A 285 -19.59 -8.14 -6.59
CA GLU A 285 -18.45 -8.20 -7.51
C GLU A 285 -17.63 -6.90 -7.47
N LEU A 286 -16.34 -7.03 -7.15
CA LEU A 286 -15.35 -5.94 -7.19
C LEU A 286 -14.52 -5.98 -8.48
N GLN A 287 -14.19 -7.17 -8.95
CA GLN A 287 -13.38 -7.37 -10.15
C GLN A 287 -13.71 -8.70 -10.81
N LYS A 288 -13.68 -8.72 -12.15
CA LYS A 288 -13.83 -9.93 -12.95
C LYS A 288 -12.68 -10.03 -13.95
N LEU A 289 -12.03 -11.19 -13.98
CA LEU A 289 -10.96 -11.54 -14.92
C LEU A 289 -11.38 -12.77 -15.73
N THR A 290 -11.21 -12.73 -17.04
CA THR A 290 -11.51 -13.85 -17.93
C THR A 290 -10.27 -14.24 -18.71
N SER A 291 -9.90 -15.51 -18.62
CA SER A 291 -8.66 -16.08 -19.13
C SER A 291 -7.40 -15.33 -18.69
N PRO A 292 -7.21 -15.13 -17.37
CA PRO A 292 -6.06 -14.40 -16.85
C PRO A 292 -4.75 -15.14 -17.13
N ASP A 293 -3.70 -14.36 -17.36
CA ASP A 293 -2.34 -14.90 -17.37
C ASP A 293 -1.80 -15.11 -15.95
N GLU A 294 -0.53 -15.49 -15.85
CA GLU A 294 0.10 -15.73 -14.55
C GLU A 294 0.22 -14.48 -13.68
N ASN A 295 0.49 -13.33 -14.29
CA ASN A 295 0.65 -12.08 -13.57
C ASN A 295 -0.72 -11.59 -13.10
N ASP A 296 -1.76 -11.70 -13.95
CA ASP A 296 -3.14 -11.35 -13.59
C ASP A 296 -3.61 -12.14 -12.35
N LEU A 297 -3.39 -13.46 -12.34
CA LEU A 297 -3.72 -14.31 -11.20
C LEU A 297 -2.90 -13.95 -9.97
N ARG A 298 -1.60 -13.72 -10.16
CA ARG A 298 -0.74 -13.30 -9.07
C ARG A 298 -1.26 -12.00 -8.43
N TYR A 299 -1.62 -10.99 -9.23
CA TYR A 299 -2.18 -9.74 -8.71
C TYR A 299 -3.51 -9.93 -7.99
N LEU A 300 -4.40 -10.76 -8.54
CA LEU A 300 -5.70 -11.04 -7.92
C LEU A 300 -5.55 -11.68 -6.54
N LEU A 301 -4.64 -12.65 -6.41
CA LEU A 301 -4.46 -13.42 -5.18
C LEU A 301 -3.63 -12.69 -4.12
N GLU A 302 -2.82 -11.71 -4.55
CA GLU A 302 -1.86 -11.02 -3.71
C GLU A 302 -2.26 -9.59 -3.36
N ALA A 303 -3.05 -8.86 -4.15
CA ALA A 303 -3.33 -7.45 -3.90
C ALA A 303 -4.80 -7.19 -3.56
N PRO A 304 -5.12 -6.39 -2.51
CA PRO A 304 -6.46 -5.86 -2.38
C PRO A 304 -6.77 -4.93 -3.57
N PRO A 305 -8.02 -4.95 -4.09
CA PRO A 305 -8.39 -4.16 -5.24
C PRO A 305 -8.21 -2.69 -4.86
N THR A 306 -7.38 -2.01 -5.64
CA THR A 306 -7.31 -0.56 -5.57
C THR A 306 -8.61 -0.04 -6.15
N ALA A 307 -9.45 0.59 -5.31
CA ALA A 307 -10.60 1.33 -5.79
C ALA A 307 -10.17 2.26 -6.93
N TYR A 308 -10.74 2.04 -8.11
CA TYR A 308 -10.67 2.92 -9.28
C TYR A 308 -11.79 3.95 -9.20
#